data_AF-S2FBZ8-F1
#
_entry.id   AF-S2FBZ8-F1
#
_cell.length_a   1.000
_cell.length_b   1.000
_cell.length_c   1.000
_cell.angle_alpha   90.00
_cell.angle_beta   90.00
_cell.angle_gamma   90.00
#
_symmetry.space_group_name_H-M   'P 1'
#
loop_
_entity.id
_entity.type
_entity.pdbx_description
1 polymer ?
#
loop_
_entity_poly.entity_id
_entity_poly.type
_entity_poly.pdbx_seq_one_letter_code
_entity_poly.pdbx_strand_id
1 'polypeptide(L)'
;MLRLAGLTLAALTLSTAAHADIALKLGSTERVSRLFAYPNNCNVICFRNWTLEQTVEHYLTQSVQRDGYSEAKVLVKTENGQLHAEITGVPRRYEKPLAALLDAGDLAYDGASKLNADGKWAYNWHFFLPLGMALENRRSVELLHFPPDYSLTQAQDYLKSATTDRWATLLTINGVPPEQLPGYQTIIDIAPIAAPSNAGKDLEGVYDYFKDYQTNMVKQVTVHSSGAALPTVAFGAPVRNWIKQQYGPTVNVLSLVTISPVDGVKVPLLGANHPSYIWYAADPASYTGKDAQAQADTAGLKVMGQDLSAACWQAAMGRETDTNPDIELKSCTQTWQVAQADKTCALFYTSIRKLTPGQAAGKCATASIKAQLKLLKVPAPAPAIPAPAL
;
A
#
# COMPACT_ATOMS: atom_id res chain seq x y z
N MET A 1 62.01 3.44 -25.74
CA MET A 1 60.72 3.23 -26.43
C MET A 1 59.62 3.22 -25.40
N LEU A 2 58.92 4.34 -25.21
CA LEU A 2 57.79 4.47 -24.28
C LEU A 2 56.49 4.12 -25.02
N ARG A 3 55.75 3.13 -24.54
CA ARG A 3 54.42 2.78 -25.04
C ARG A 3 53.37 3.68 -24.36
N LEU A 4 52.64 4.46 -25.14
CA LEU A 4 51.42 5.15 -24.69
C LEU A 4 50.29 4.12 -24.52
N ALA A 5 49.69 4.09 -23.33
CA ALA A 5 48.40 3.44 -23.08
C ALA A 5 47.29 4.47 -23.32
N GLY A 6 46.35 4.14 -24.21
CA GLY A 6 45.16 4.95 -24.47
C GLY A 6 44.10 4.73 -23.39
N LEU A 7 43.67 5.82 -22.75
CA LEU A 7 42.51 5.87 -21.86
C LEU A 7 41.27 6.21 -22.69
N THR A 8 40.31 5.29 -22.76
CA THR A 8 38.96 5.53 -23.28
C THR A 8 38.14 6.27 -22.21
N LEU A 9 37.78 7.53 -22.48
CA LEU A 9 36.85 8.31 -21.66
C LEU A 9 35.41 7.84 -21.93
N ALA A 10 34.76 7.25 -20.94
CA ALA A 10 33.31 7.02 -20.97
C ALA A 10 32.59 8.33 -20.67
N ALA A 11 31.83 8.86 -21.63
CA ALA A 11 31.01 10.04 -21.44
C ALA A 11 29.74 9.66 -20.66
N LEU A 12 29.64 10.09 -19.39
CA LEU A 12 28.36 10.11 -18.66
C LEU A 12 27.51 11.24 -19.23
N THR A 13 26.46 10.91 -19.97
CA THR A 13 25.39 11.84 -20.32
C THR A 13 24.49 12.04 -19.08
N LEU A 14 24.80 13.04 -18.26
CA LEU A 14 23.88 13.57 -17.27
C LEU A 14 22.75 14.32 -18.01
N SER A 15 21.64 13.62 -18.26
CA SER A 15 20.41 14.27 -18.72
C SER A 15 19.89 15.15 -17.57
N THR A 16 20.22 16.44 -17.57
CA THR A 16 19.58 17.42 -16.69
C THR A 16 18.14 17.57 -17.13
N ALA A 17 17.22 16.82 -16.50
CA ALA A 17 15.81 17.11 -16.62
C ALA A 17 15.59 18.56 -16.19
N ALA A 18 15.08 19.40 -17.08
CA ALA A 18 14.75 20.78 -16.74
C ALA A 18 13.67 20.75 -15.65
N HIS A 19 14.06 21.11 -14.42
CA HIS A 19 13.11 21.35 -13.34
C HIS A 19 12.29 22.59 -13.71
N ALA A 20 10.97 22.47 -13.63
CA ALA A 20 10.06 23.56 -13.92
C ALA A 20 9.25 23.88 -12.67
N ASP A 21 8.93 25.16 -12.49
CA ASP A 21 7.94 25.59 -11.51
C ASP A 21 6.56 25.25 -12.06
N ILE A 22 5.80 24.45 -11.33
CA ILE A 22 4.42 24.09 -11.67
C ILE A 22 3.51 24.93 -10.80
N ALA A 23 2.58 25.64 -11.43
CA ALA A 23 1.46 26.28 -10.76
C ALA A 23 0.18 25.49 -11.08
N LEU A 24 -0.29 24.69 -10.13
CA LEU A 24 -1.52 23.91 -10.26
C LEU A 24 -2.68 24.63 -9.59
N LYS A 25 -3.78 24.83 -10.31
CA LYS A 25 -5.04 25.26 -9.72
C LYS A 25 -5.70 24.06 -9.02
N LEU A 26 -5.81 24.10 -7.70
CA LEU A 26 -6.41 23.05 -6.88
C LEU A 26 -7.93 23.15 -6.82
N GLY A 27 -8.49 24.35 -7.02
CA GLY A 27 -9.94 24.60 -7.08
C GLY A 27 -10.43 25.52 -5.97
N SER A 28 -11.73 25.50 -5.69
CA SER A 28 -12.32 26.33 -4.63
C SER A 28 -11.90 25.85 -3.24
N THR A 29 -11.94 26.75 -2.25
CA THR A 29 -11.78 26.42 -0.83
C THR A 29 -12.69 25.27 -0.41
N GLU A 30 -13.92 25.23 -0.89
CA GLU A 30 -14.88 24.16 -0.59
C GLU A 30 -14.42 22.80 -1.14
N ARG A 31 -14.02 22.74 -2.42
CA ARG A 31 -13.52 21.50 -3.04
C ARG A 31 -12.28 21.00 -2.30
N VAL A 32 -11.30 21.88 -2.09
CA VAL A 32 -10.03 21.49 -1.48
C VAL A 32 -10.20 21.07 -0.03
N SER A 33 -11.08 21.73 0.74
CA SER A 33 -11.42 21.28 2.09
C SER A 33 -11.96 19.85 2.09
N ARG A 34 -12.85 19.50 1.16
CA ARG A 34 -13.40 18.15 1.04
C ARG A 34 -12.33 17.13 0.68
N LEU A 35 -11.55 17.38 -0.38
CA LEU A 35 -10.57 16.42 -0.89
C LEU A 35 -9.41 16.15 0.08
N PHE A 36 -9.06 17.14 0.91
CA PHE A 36 -8.02 17.01 1.94
C PHE A 36 -8.57 16.71 3.35
N ALA A 37 -9.87 16.38 3.43
CA ALA A 37 -10.61 16.08 4.65
C ALA A 37 -10.56 17.18 5.72
N TYR A 38 -10.28 18.43 5.35
CA TYR A 38 -10.04 19.53 6.27
C TYR A 38 -11.33 20.02 6.95
N PRO A 39 -11.32 20.31 8.27
CA PRO A 39 -10.23 20.02 9.21
C PRO A 39 -10.14 18.51 9.51
N ASN A 40 -8.93 17.96 9.46
CA ASN A 40 -8.71 16.51 9.44
C ASN A 40 -7.98 15.96 10.68
N ASN A 41 -7.71 16.78 11.69
CA ASN A 41 -7.07 16.38 12.95
C ASN A 41 -7.66 17.11 14.16
N CYS A 42 -8.94 17.47 14.06
CA CYS A 42 -9.64 18.29 15.05
C CYS A 42 -10.90 17.61 15.57
N ASN A 43 -11.21 17.88 16.83
CA ASN A 43 -12.57 17.83 17.36
C ASN A 43 -12.91 19.24 17.87
N VAL A 44 -13.32 19.40 19.13
CA VAL A 44 -13.40 20.71 19.79
C VAL A 44 -12.03 21.41 19.84
N ILE A 45 -10.95 20.62 19.91
CA ILE A 45 -9.55 21.10 19.90
C ILE A 45 -8.81 20.39 18.77
N CYS A 46 -8.03 21.14 17.99
CA CYS A 46 -7.16 20.61 16.95
C CYS A 46 -5.86 20.08 17.54
N PHE A 47 -5.48 18.85 17.17
CA PHE A 47 -4.17 18.31 17.51
C PHE A 47 -3.06 19.09 16.80
N ARG A 48 -3.30 19.52 15.55
CA ARG A 48 -2.47 20.47 14.81
C ARG A 48 -3.35 21.59 14.27
N ASN A 49 -3.12 22.82 14.72
CA ASN A 49 -3.89 23.98 14.26
C ASN A 49 -3.42 24.48 12.89
N TRP A 50 -3.49 23.62 11.87
CA TRP A 50 -3.11 23.94 10.51
C TRP A 50 -4.20 24.72 9.78
N THR A 51 -3.80 25.63 8.90
CA THR A 51 -4.70 26.17 7.89
C THR A 51 -4.98 25.13 6.80
N LEU A 52 -5.95 25.41 5.92
CA LEU A 52 -6.20 24.56 4.75
C LEU A 52 -4.95 24.48 3.87
N GLU A 53 -4.28 25.60 3.62
CA GLU A 53 -3.04 25.68 2.83
C GLU A 53 -1.94 24.79 3.42
N GLN A 54 -1.71 24.89 4.74
CA GLN A 54 -0.70 24.06 5.41
C GLN A 54 -1.03 22.56 5.34
N THR A 55 -2.32 22.21 5.44
CA THR A 55 -2.77 20.82 5.32
C THR A 55 -2.50 20.28 3.92
N VAL A 56 -2.82 21.05 2.89
CA VAL A 56 -2.58 20.67 1.49
C VAL A 56 -1.07 20.59 1.22
N GLU A 57 -0.32 21.62 1.61
CA GLU A 57 1.14 21.70 1.45
C GLU A 57 1.83 20.49 2.06
N HIS A 58 1.40 20.06 3.24
CA HIS A 58 1.92 18.87 3.91
C HIS A 58 1.78 17.59 3.07
N TYR A 59 0.59 17.26 2.57
CA TYR A 59 0.39 16.05 1.76
C TYR A 59 1.04 16.13 0.38
N LEU A 60 1.04 17.31 -0.24
CA LEU A 60 1.74 17.50 -1.51
C LEU A 60 3.26 17.37 -1.34
N THR A 61 3.80 17.89 -0.22
CA THR A 61 5.21 17.73 0.15
C THR A 61 5.57 16.25 0.36
N GLN A 62 4.73 15.49 1.06
CA GLN A 62 4.92 14.04 1.19
C GLN A 62 4.97 13.35 -0.17
N SER A 63 4.07 13.71 -1.09
CA SER A 63 4.01 13.10 -2.43
C SER A 63 5.31 13.32 -3.20
N VAL A 64 5.78 14.58 -3.30
CA VAL A 64 7.02 14.90 -4.04
C VAL A 64 8.26 14.25 -3.42
N GLN A 65 8.32 14.19 -2.09
CA GLN A 65 9.42 13.52 -1.39
C GLN A 65 9.42 12.01 -1.63
N ARG A 66 8.24 11.39 -1.66
CA ARG A 66 8.08 9.95 -1.89
C ARG A 66 8.30 9.54 -3.33
N ASP A 67 8.12 10.47 -4.26
CA ASP A 67 8.59 10.35 -5.63
C ASP A 67 10.12 10.55 -5.76
N GLY A 68 10.83 10.86 -4.68
CA GLY A 68 12.29 11.01 -4.68
C GLY A 68 12.80 12.39 -5.09
N TYR A 69 11.91 13.40 -5.19
CA TYR A 69 12.30 14.78 -5.45
C TYR A 69 12.68 15.48 -4.13
N SER A 70 13.83 15.12 -3.53
CA SER A 70 14.23 15.59 -2.19
C SER A 70 14.37 17.10 -2.05
N GLU A 71 14.74 17.78 -3.14
CA GLU A 71 14.92 19.24 -3.19
C GLU A 71 13.65 19.99 -3.62
N ALA A 72 12.55 19.27 -3.89
CA ALA A 72 11.31 19.90 -4.29
C ALA A 72 10.72 20.74 -3.15
N LYS A 73 10.11 21.87 -3.52
CA LYS A 73 9.39 22.75 -2.59
C LYS A 73 7.96 22.86 -3.02
N VAL A 74 7.06 22.82 -2.05
CA VAL A 74 5.62 23.04 -2.25
C VAL A 74 5.23 24.27 -1.46
N LEU A 75 4.45 25.14 -2.10
CA LEU A 75 3.80 26.26 -1.46
C LEU A 75 2.34 26.30 -1.89
N VAL A 76 1.42 26.39 -0.93
CA VAL A 76 -0.02 26.50 -1.23
C VAL A 76 -0.51 27.89 -0.84
N LYS A 77 -1.23 28.54 -1.78
CA LYS A 77 -1.80 29.87 -1.59
C LYS A 77 -3.28 29.88 -1.90
N THR A 78 -4.01 30.75 -1.23
CA THR A 78 -5.41 31.07 -1.57
C THR A 78 -5.49 32.49 -2.12
N GLU A 79 -6.06 32.63 -3.31
CA GLU A 79 -6.34 33.93 -3.94
C GLU A 79 -7.79 33.92 -4.45
N ASN A 80 -8.58 34.93 -4.07
CA ASN A 80 -9.98 35.07 -4.49
C ASN A 80 -10.85 33.80 -4.28
N GLY A 81 -10.63 33.08 -3.16
CA GLY A 81 -11.35 31.83 -2.83
C GLY A 81 -10.95 30.62 -3.68
N GLN A 82 -9.82 30.69 -4.39
CA GLN A 82 -9.23 29.59 -5.14
C GLN A 82 -7.87 29.24 -4.56
N LEU A 83 -7.60 27.94 -4.40
CA LEU A 83 -6.32 27.45 -3.94
C LEU A 83 -5.44 27.06 -5.12
N HIS A 84 -4.15 27.36 -4.98
CA HIS A 84 -3.11 27.08 -5.95
C HIS A 84 -1.91 26.44 -5.25
N ALA A 85 -1.31 25.42 -5.87
CA ALA A 85 -0.04 24.85 -5.44
C ALA A 85 1.06 25.29 -6.41
N GLU A 86 2.12 25.88 -5.85
CA GLU A 86 3.39 26.11 -6.52
C GLU A 86 4.35 24.99 -6.13
N ILE A 87 4.76 24.16 -7.09
CA ILE A 87 5.69 23.05 -6.87
C ILE A 87 6.93 23.28 -7.72
N THR A 88 8.09 23.40 -7.07
CA THR A 88 9.39 23.58 -7.74
C THR A 88 10.27 22.34 -7.52
N GLY A 89 11.29 22.15 -8.37
CA GLY A 89 12.19 20.99 -8.25
C GLY A 89 11.61 19.68 -8.80
N VAL A 90 10.49 19.72 -9.52
CA VAL A 90 9.85 18.55 -10.16
C VAL A 90 9.81 18.69 -11.70
N PRO A 91 9.61 17.60 -12.46
CA PRO A 91 9.40 17.68 -13.90
C PRO A 91 8.07 18.36 -14.22
N ARG A 92 8.01 19.21 -15.26
CA ARG A 92 6.79 19.94 -15.68
C ARG A 92 5.51 19.08 -15.78
N ARG A 93 5.64 17.80 -16.09
CA ARG A 93 4.52 16.85 -16.22
C ARG A 93 3.94 16.36 -14.89
N TYR A 94 4.55 16.70 -13.75
CA TYR A 94 4.12 16.26 -12.42
C TYR A 94 2.72 16.78 -12.04
N GLU A 95 2.24 17.84 -12.69
CA GLU A 95 0.86 18.33 -12.56
C GLU A 95 -0.19 17.26 -12.90
N LYS A 96 0.12 16.37 -13.86
CA LYS A 96 -0.84 15.41 -14.40
C LYS A 96 -1.29 14.36 -13.40
N PRO A 97 -0.38 13.59 -12.76
CA PRO A 97 -0.81 12.57 -11.80
C PRO A 97 -1.45 13.20 -10.55
N LEU A 98 -1.07 14.43 -10.17
CA LEU A 98 -1.74 15.14 -9.08
C LEU A 98 -3.17 15.58 -9.45
N ALA A 99 -3.37 16.19 -10.62
CA ALA A 99 -4.71 16.54 -11.09
C ALA A 99 -5.60 15.29 -11.21
N ALA A 100 -5.04 14.21 -11.74
CA ALA A 100 -5.71 12.92 -11.88
C ALA A 100 -6.21 12.35 -10.54
N LEU A 101 -5.39 12.42 -9.48
CA LEU A 101 -5.78 12.04 -8.12
C LEU A 101 -6.93 12.91 -7.59
N LEU A 102 -6.87 14.22 -7.78
CA LEU A 102 -7.90 15.14 -7.28
C LEU A 102 -9.23 14.96 -8.02
N ASP A 103 -9.18 14.72 -9.33
CA ASP A 103 -10.37 14.45 -10.14
C ASP A 103 -11.01 13.11 -9.78
N ALA A 104 -10.20 12.08 -9.51
CA ALA A 104 -10.70 10.83 -8.92
C ALA A 104 -11.30 11.09 -7.52
N GLY A 105 -10.71 12.01 -6.77
CA GLY A 105 -11.20 12.45 -5.48
C GLY A 105 -12.61 13.05 -5.51
N ASP A 106 -12.96 13.79 -6.56
CA ASP A 106 -14.32 14.31 -6.74
C ASP A 106 -15.34 13.15 -6.89
N LEU A 107 -14.99 12.11 -7.68
CA LEU A 107 -15.83 10.91 -7.82
C LEU A 107 -16.02 10.20 -6.48
N ALA A 108 -14.96 10.14 -5.67
CA ALA A 108 -15.01 9.51 -4.36
C ALA A 108 -15.87 10.32 -3.37
N TYR A 109 -15.79 11.65 -3.43
CA TYR A 109 -16.62 12.54 -2.62
C TYR A 109 -18.10 12.38 -2.97
N ASP A 110 -18.45 12.33 -4.26
CA ASP A 110 -19.83 12.10 -4.70
C ASP A 110 -20.37 10.76 -4.16
N GLY A 111 -19.54 9.72 -4.22
CA GLY A 111 -19.83 8.42 -3.61
C GLY A 111 -20.08 8.50 -2.10
N ALA A 112 -19.21 9.18 -1.36
CA ALA A 112 -19.33 9.39 0.08
C ALA A 112 -20.59 10.19 0.45
N SER A 113 -20.87 11.28 -0.27
CA SER A 113 -22.06 12.10 -0.09
C SER A 113 -23.33 11.29 -0.32
N LYS A 114 -23.38 10.45 -1.35
CA LYS A 114 -24.50 9.56 -1.60
C LYS A 114 -24.65 8.49 -0.51
N LEU A 115 -23.55 7.88 -0.08
CA LEU A 115 -23.55 6.89 1.01
C LEU A 115 -24.12 7.49 2.31
N ASN A 116 -23.76 8.74 2.61
CA ASN A 116 -24.29 9.48 3.75
C ASN A 116 -25.78 9.84 3.58
N ALA A 117 -26.19 10.31 2.41
CA ALA A 117 -27.59 10.60 2.11
C ALA A 117 -28.50 9.37 2.26
N ASP A 118 -27.97 8.19 1.96
CA ASP A 118 -28.65 6.89 2.15
C ASP A 118 -28.63 6.40 3.61
N GLY A 119 -28.06 7.16 4.55
CA GLY A 119 -28.01 6.83 5.98
C GLY A 119 -27.02 5.72 6.35
N LYS A 120 -26.05 5.44 5.47
CA LYS A 120 -25.06 4.35 5.65
C LYS A 120 -23.68 4.83 6.07
N TRP A 121 -23.48 6.14 6.20
CA TRP A 121 -22.23 6.70 6.70
C TRP A 121 -22.20 6.68 8.23
N ALA A 122 -21.20 6.04 8.82
CA ALA A 122 -21.05 6.06 10.27
C ALA A 122 -20.51 7.41 10.75
N TYR A 123 -20.97 7.87 11.92
CA TYR A 123 -20.62 9.20 12.45
C TYR A 123 -19.11 9.40 12.70
N ASN A 124 -18.37 8.32 12.91
CA ASN A 124 -16.94 8.30 13.18
C ASN A 124 -16.09 7.98 11.93
N TRP A 125 -16.70 8.01 10.74
CA TRP A 125 -15.99 7.86 9.48
C TRP A 125 -15.62 9.22 8.90
N HIS A 126 -14.44 9.28 8.30
CA HIS A 126 -13.94 10.45 7.59
C HIS A 126 -13.66 10.10 6.14
N PHE A 127 -14.09 10.93 5.19
CA PHE A 127 -13.65 10.80 3.81
C PHE A 127 -12.14 11.04 3.74
N PHE A 128 -11.38 10.12 3.14
CA PHE A 128 -9.92 10.22 3.10
C PHE A 128 -9.31 9.54 1.87
N LEU A 129 -8.85 10.38 0.95
CA LEU A 129 -8.09 9.95 -0.23
C LEU A 129 -6.67 9.51 0.15
N PRO A 130 -6.00 8.65 -0.65
CA PRO A 130 -4.60 8.25 -0.48
C PRO A 130 -3.63 9.40 -0.75
N LEU A 131 -3.73 10.46 0.05
CA LEU A 131 -2.95 11.68 -0.02
C LEU A 131 -1.52 11.42 0.44
N GLY A 132 -0.56 12.10 -0.18
CA GLY A 132 0.84 11.91 0.14
C GLY A 132 1.47 10.67 -0.48
N MET A 133 0.80 9.91 -1.36
CA MET A 133 1.44 8.77 -2.04
C MET A 133 2.48 9.24 -3.08
N ALA A 134 3.39 8.34 -3.45
CA ALA A 134 4.18 8.51 -4.68
C ALA A 134 3.21 8.53 -5.88
N LEU A 135 3.30 9.57 -6.72
CA LEU A 135 2.38 9.80 -7.82
C LEU A 135 3.00 9.44 -9.17
N GLU A 136 4.31 9.66 -9.34
CA GLU A 136 5.00 9.49 -10.62
C GLU A 136 5.98 8.30 -10.60
N ASN A 137 6.88 8.25 -9.63
CA ASN A 137 7.99 7.30 -9.50
C ASN A 137 7.59 6.05 -8.71
N ARG A 138 6.39 5.56 -9.01
CA ARG A 138 5.81 4.34 -8.44
C ARG A 138 6.56 3.12 -8.95
N ARG A 139 6.70 2.11 -8.10
CA ARG A 139 7.36 0.82 -8.37
C ARG A 139 6.37 -0.34 -8.30
N SER A 140 5.34 -0.21 -7.48
CA SER A 140 4.22 -1.15 -7.40
C SER A 140 2.98 -0.47 -6.83
N VAL A 141 1.84 -1.13 -6.93
CA VAL A 141 0.57 -0.66 -6.39
C VAL A 141 0.03 -1.64 -5.34
N GLU A 142 -0.54 -1.11 -4.27
CA GLU A 142 -1.17 -1.85 -3.19
C GLU A 142 -2.67 -1.55 -3.19
N LEU A 143 -3.50 -2.56 -3.45
CA LEU A 143 -4.95 -2.43 -3.31
C LEU A 143 -5.34 -2.88 -1.90
N LEU A 144 -5.91 -1.95 -1.14
CA LEU A 144 -6.31 -2.13 0.25
C LEU A 144 -7.81 -1.88 0.43
N HIS A 145 -8.30 -2.25 1.60
CA HIS A 145 -9.71 -2.16 1.95
C HIS A 145 -10.09 -0.70 2.26
N PHE A 146 -9.51 -0.15 3.32
CA PHE A 146 -9.71 1.22 3.79
C PHE A 146 -8.54 1.65 4.71
N PRO A 147 -8.24 2.96 4.84
CA PRO A 147 -7.23 3.44 5.77
C PRO A 147 -7.77 3.50 7.22
N PRO A 148 -6.93 3.26 8.24
CA PRO A 148 -7.33 3.51 9.60
C PRO A 148 -7.42 5.02 9.90
N ASP A 149 -8.40 5.41 10.71
CA ASP A 149 -8.69 6.79 11.14
C ASP A 149 -7.48 7.53 11.73
N TYR A 150 -6.61 6.86 12.47
CA TYR A 150 -5.44 7.48 13.09
C TYR A 150 -4.36 7.88 12.08
N SER A 151 -4.32 7.28 10.88
CA SER A 151 -3.43 7.73 9.79
C SER A 151 -3.80 9.13 9.33
N LEU A 152 -5.10 9.44 9.34
CA LEU A 152 -5.63 10.79 9.15
C LEU A 152 -5.43 11.62 10.43
N THR A 153 -6.21 11.32 11.47
CA THR A 153 -6.45 12.24 12.59
C THR A 153 -5.25 12.48 13.51
N GLN A 154 -4.28 11.56 13.56
CA GLN A 154 -3.10 11.67 14.43
C GLN A 154 -1.81 11.80 13.62
N ALA A 155 -1.57 10.86 12.70
CA ALA A 155 -0.31 10.81 11.97
C ALA A 155 -0.22 11.91 10.91
N GLN A 156 -1.35 12.28 10.27
CA GLN A 156 -1.35 13.04 9.02
C GLN A 156 -0.43 12.40 7.99
N ASP A 157 -0.43 11.07 7.94
CA ASP A 157 0.43 10.30 7.06
C ASP A 157 -0.25 8.97 6.77
N TYR A 158 -0.67 8.81 5.52
CA TYR A 158 -1.36 7.62 5.03
C TYR A 158 -0.52 6.33 5.16
N LEU A 159 0.82 6.44 5.04
CA LEU A 159 1.72 5.30 5.20
C LEU A 159 2.04 5.02 6.66
N LYS A 160 1.50 5.80 7.60
CA LYS A 160 1.68 5.56 9.03
C LYS A 160 0.53 4.75 9.61
N SER A 161 0.66 3.43 9.52
CA SER A 161 -0.24 2.46 10.14
C SER A 161 0.47 1.17 10.51
N ALA A 162 -0.09 0.39 11.44
CA ALA A 162 0.46 -0.93 11.74
C ALA A 162 0.51 -1.81 10.48
N THR A 163 -0.52 -1.74 9.64
CA THR A 163 -0.64 -2.46 8.36
C THR A 163 0.51 -2.13 7.42
N THR A 164 0.71 -0.85 7.13
CA THR A 164 1.72 -0.33 6.18
C THR A 164 3.14 -0.45 6.74
N ASP A 165 3.35 -0.17 8.04
CA ASP A 165 4.65 -0.31 8.71
C ASP A 165 5.13 -1.77 8.69
N ARG A 166 4.22 -2.73 8.91
CA ARG A 166 4.54 -4.16 8.80
C ARG A 166 4.94 -4.51 7.37
N TRP A 167 4.15 -4.09 6.38
CA TRP A 167 4.44 -4.44 4.99
C TRP A 167 5.76 -3.83 4.52
N ALA A 168 6.04 -2.58 4.89
CA ALA A 168 7.33 -1.91 4.68
C ALA A 168 8.52 -2.72 5.24
N THR A 169 8.34 -3.31 6.43
CA THR A 169 9.34 -4.20 7.04
C THR A 169 9.58 -5.45 6.19
N LEU A 170 8.52 -6.06 5.64
CA LEU A 170 8.64 -7.24 4.77
C LEU A 170 9.30 -6.91 3.43
N LEU A 171 9.00 -5.74 2.84
CA LEU A 171 9.69 -5.24 1.65
C LEU A 171 11.18 -5.02 1.92
N THR A 172 11.52 -4.45 3.07
CA THR A 172 12.92 -4.25 3.50
C THR A 172 13.66 -5.59 3.68
N ILE A 173 13.01 -6.58 4.30
CA ILE A 173 13.56 -7.95 4.41
C ILE A 173 13.83 -8.56 3.04
N ASN A 174 13.05 -8.19 2.02
CA ASN A 174 13.23 -8.59 0.63
C ASN A 174 14.15 -7.66 -0.19
N GLY A 175 14.90 -6.78 0.49
CA GLY A 175 15.96 -5.98 -0.12
C GLY A 175 15.49 -4.70 -0.80
N VAL A 176 14.27 -4.21 -0.51
CA VAL A 176 13.88 -2.84 -0.88
C VAL A 176 14.58 -1.87 0.07
N PRO A 177 15.38 -0.91 -0.42
CA PRO A 177 16.00 0.10 0.43
C PRO A 177 14.96 1.02 1.09
N PRO A 178 15.14 1.44 2.36
CA PRO A 178 14.18 2.28 3.06
C PRO A 178 13.76 3.55 2.31
N GLU A 179 14.69 4.20 1.62
CA GLU A 179 14.46 5.40 0.82
C GLU A 179 13.58 5.17 -0.42
N GLN A 180 13.42 3.91 -0.85
CA GLN A 180 12.60 3.54 -2.00
C GLN A 180 11.24 2.98 -1.61
N LEU A 181 11.03 2.61 -0.33
CA LEU A 181 9.78 2.00 0.15
C LEU A 181 8.52 2.74 -0.28
N PRO A 182 8.44 4.09 -0.23
CA PRO A 182 7.21 4.77 -0.61
C PRO A 182 6.78 4.51 -2.06
N GLY A 183 7.73 4.32 -2.98
CA GLY A 183 7.42 3.97 -4.37
C GLY A 183 6.79 2.59 -4.51
N TYR A 184 7.05 1.65 -3.58
CA TYR A 184 6.43 0.33 -3.57
C TYR A 184 5.05 0.34 -2.90
N GLN A 185 4.79 1.32 -2.02
CA GLN A 185 3.57 1.38 -1.21
C GLN A 185 2.58 2.43 -1.73
N THR A 186 2.39 2.53 -3.04
CA THR A 186 1.33 3.39 -3.60
C THR A 186 -0.02 2.71 -3.42
N ILE A 187 -0.87 3.26 -2.55
CA ILE A 187 -2.12 2.62 -2.13
C ILE A 187 -3.32 3.11 -2.95
N ILE A 188 -4.23 2.18 -3.29
CA ILE A 188 -5.62 2.47 -3.62
C ILE A 188 -6.50 1.73 -2.61
N ASP A 189 -7.34 2.46 -1.89
CA ASP A 189 -8.38 1.86 -1.09
C ASP A 189 -9.67 1.67 -1.88
N ILE A 190 -10.30 0.50 -1.76
CA ILE A 190 -11.62 0.29 -2.35
C ILE A 190 -12.70 1.10 -1.60
N ALA A 191 -12.47 1.49 -0.35
CA ALA A 191 -13.27 2.47 0.37
C ALA A 191 -12.36 3.60 0.87
N PRO A 192 -12.38 4.80 0.24
CA PRO A 192 -11.59 5.96 0.67
C PRO A 192 -12.22 6.61 1.92
N ILE A 193 -12.35 5.82 2.98
CA ILE A 193 -12.99 6.15 4.25
C ILE A 193 -12.00 5.82 5.37
N ALA A 194 -11.50 6.84 6.05
CA ALA A 194 -10.78 6.64 7.30
C ALA A 194 -11.77 6.22 8.39
N ALA A 195 -11.60 5.00 8.89
CA ALA A 195 -12.48 4.39 9.88
C ALA A 195 -11.66 3.67 10.97
N PRO A 196 -12.26 3.32 12.12
CA PRO A 196 -11.57 2.51 13.12
C PRO A 196 -10.99 1.24 12.51
N SER A 197 -9.81 0.81 12.95
CA SER A 197 -9.08 -0.31 12.33
C SER A 197 -9.82 -1.66 12.36
N ASN A 198 -10.89 -1.78 13.15
CA ASN A 198 -11.76 -2.95 13.26
C ASN A 198 -13.11 -2.79 12.51
N ALA A 199 -13.34 -1.68 11.80
CA ALA A 199 -14.61 -1.36 11.14
C ALA A 199 -14.84 -2.11 9.81
N GLY A 200 -13.94 -3.03 9.42
CA GLY A 200 -14.00 -3.68 8.11
C GLY A 200 -15.32 -4.39 7.80
N LYS A 201 -15.98 -4.96 8.82
CA LYS A 201 -17.31 -5.56 8.64
C LYS A 201 -18.40 -4.52 8.35
N ASP A 202 -18.30 -3.35 8.96
CA ASP A 202 -19.29 -2.28 8.80
C ASP A 202 -19.22 -1.61 7.42
N LEU A 203 -18.09 -1.78 6.73
CA LEU A 203 -17.88 -1.32 5.35
C LEU A 203 -18.36 -2.33 4.30
N GLU A 204 -18.78 -3.54 4.68
CA GLU A 204 -19.32 -4.50 3.70
C GLU A 204 -20.57 -3.93 3.02
N GLY A 205 -20.59 -3.97 1.68
CA GLY A 205 -21.71 -3.47 0.89
C GLY A 205 -21.69 -1.96 0.60
N VAL A 206 -20.66 -1.23 1.03
CA VAL A 206 -20.50 0.21 0.68
C VAL A 206 -19.65 0.44 -0.57
N TYR A 207 -18.91 -0.56 -1.04
CA TYR A 207 -17.88 -0.37 -2.08
C TYR A 207 -18.44 0.14 -3.42
N ASP A 208 -19.66 -0.24 -3.79
CA ASP A 208 -20.26 0.16 -5.07
C ASP A 208 -20.51 1.67 -5.17
N TYR A 209 -20.61 2.39 -4.04
CA TYR A 209 -20.70 3.85 -4.02
C TYR A 209 -19.42 4.51 -4.56
N PHE A 210 -18.29 3.81 -4.52
CA PHE A 210 -16.98 4.31 -4.93
C PHE A 210 -16.51 3.71 -6.26
N LYS A 211 -17.36 3.00 -7.01
CA LYS A 211 -16.97 2.28 -8.23
C LYS A 211 -16.21 3.14 -9.25
N ASP A 212 -16.71 4.34 -9.50
CA ASP A 212 -16.11 5.23 -10.50
C ASP A 212 -14.74 5.72 -10.02
N TYR A 213 -14.61 6.08 -8.74
CA TYR A 213 -13.31 6.37 -8.12
C TYR A 213 -12.34 5.18 -8.21
N GLN A 214 -12.77 3.99 -7.80
CA GLN A 214 -11.89 2.81 -7.72
C GLN A 214 -11.34 2.43 -9.10
N THR A 215 -12.22 2.35 -10.11
CA THR A 215 -11.82 1.97 -11.47
C THR A 215 -10.96 3.05 -12.13
N ASN A 216 -11.25 4.33 -11.86
CA ASN A 216 -10.44 5.44 -12.31
C ASN A 216 -9.05 5.43 -11.67
N MET A 217 -8.95 5.24 -10.36
CA MET A 217 -7.68 5.11 -9.66
C MET A 217 -6.87 3.93 -10.21
N VAL A 218 -7.44 2.74 -10.31
CA VAL A 218 -6.72 1.57 -10.86
C VAL A 218 -6.18 1.88 -12.26
N LYS A 219 -7.00 2.48 -13.13
CA LYS A 219 -6.57 2.90 -14.47
C LYS A 219 -5.39 3.86 -14.44
N GLN A 220 -5.40 4.84 -13.53
CA GLN A 220 -4.38 5.90 -13.47
C GLN A 220 -3.09 5.46 -12.76
N VAL A 221 -3.19 4.60 -11.74
CA VAL A 221 -2.02 4.28 -10.89
C VAL A 221 -1.33 2.97 -11.23
N THR A 222 -2.01 2.03 -11.88
CA THR A 222 -1.40 0.74 -12.27
C THR A 222 -0.68 0.79 -13.62
N VAL A 223 -0.62 1.96 -14.25
CA VAL A 223 0.08 2.18 -15.52
C VAL A 223 0.99 3.40 -15.38
N HIS A 224 2.25 3.26 -15.80
CA HIS A 224 3.18 4.37 -15.89
C HIS A 224 2.79 5.35 -17.00
N SER A 225 3.32 6.57 -16.94
CA SER A 225 3.21 7.55 -18.03
C SER A 225 3.81 7.05 -19.35
N SER A 226 4.71 6.06 -19.32
CA SER A 226 5.25 5.36 -20.49
C SER A 226 4.29 4.34 -21.11
N GLY A 227 3.18 4.02 -20.43
CA GLY A 227 2.25 2.95 -20.81
C GLY A 227 2.59 1.56 -20.24
N ALA A 228 3.70 1.42 -19.53
CA ALA A 228 4.08 0.16 -18.88
C ALA A 228 3.18 -0.13 -17.66
N ALA A 229 2.77 -1.39 -17.51
CA ALA A 229 2.01 -1.82 -16.34
C ALA A 229 2.88 -1.88 -15.08
N LEU A 230 2.27 -1.60 -13.93
CA LEU A 230 2.88 -1.72 -12.61
C LEU A 230 2.39 -2.99 -11.91
N PRO A 231 3.28 -3.76 -11.26
CA PRO A 231 2.85 -4.90 -10.46
C PRO A 231 1.94 -4.45 -9.32
N THR A 232 0.83 -5.16 -9.16
CA THR A 232 -0.21 -4.81 -8.19
C THR A 232 -0.41 -5.94 -7.19
N VAL A 233 -0.57 -5.62 -5.91
CA VAL A 233 -0.89 -6.59 -4.86
C VAL A 233 -2.29 -6.31 -4.31
N ALA A 234 -3.16 -7.32 -4.31
CA ALA A 234 -4.51 -7.24 -3.77
C ALA A 234 -4.57 -7.86 -2.37
N PHE A 235 -4.71 -7.01 -1.35
CA PHE A 235 -4.67 -7.39 0.05
C PHE A 235 -6.05 -7.69 0.60
N GLY A 236 -6.21 -8.88 1.20
CA GLY A 236 -7.43 -9.20 1.94
C GLY A 236 -8.57 -9.74 1.09
N ALA A 237 -9.63 -10.20 1.76
CA ALA A 237 -10.78 -10.79 1.07
C ALA A 237 -11.67 -9.75 0.36
N PRO A 238 -12.00 -8.59 0.97
CA PRO A 238 -12.82 -7.56 0.33
C PRO A 238 -12.24 -7.09 -1.00
N VAL A 239 -10.93 -6.80 -1.04
CA VAL A 239 -10.26 -6.36 -2.28
C VAL A 239 -10.25 -7.45 -3.34
N ARG A 240 -9.97 -8.70 -2.98
CA ARG A 240 -9.96 -9.82 -3.95
C ARG A 240 -11.37 -10.10 -4.50
N ASN A 241 -12.41 -9.96 -3.68
CA ASN A 241 -13.80 -10.03 -4.11
C ASN A 241 -14.17 -8.87 -5.03
N TRP A 242 -13.71 -7.66 -4.70
CA TRP A 242 -13.88 -6.49 -5.55
C TRP A 242 -13.23 -6.66 -6.92
N ILE A 243 -12.00 -7.20 -6.99
CA ILE A 243 -11.34 -7.52 -8.27
C ILE A 243 -12.17 -8.49 -9.10
N LYS A 244 -12.73 -9.53 -8.48
CA LYS A 244 -13.61 -10.47 -9.18
C LYS A 244 -14.85 -9.77 -9.73
N GLN A 245 -15.45 -8.87 -8.98
CA GLN A 245 -16.64 -8.12 -9.40
C GLN A 245 -16.35 -7.15 -10.54
N GLN A 246 -15.23 -6.42 -10.49
CA GLN A 246 -14.92 -5.39 -11.49
C GLN A 246 -14.23 -5.93 -12.74
N TYR A 247 -13.36 -6.93 -12.60
CA TYR A 247 -12.50 -7.41 -13.68
C TYR A 247 -12.75 -8.87 -14.07
N GLY A 248 -13.37 -9.69 -13.20
CA GLY A 248 -13.76 -11.07 -13.49
C GLY A 248 -12.93 -12.18 -12.81
N PRO A 249 -11.58 -12.13 -12.81
CA PRO A 249 -10.75 -13.18 -12.21
C PRO A 249 -10.99 -13.36 -10.71
N THR A 250 -10.96 -14.63 -10.27
CA THR A 250 -10.90 -14.95 -8.82
C THR A 250 -9.44 -14.95 -8.39
N VAL A 251 -9.13 -14.19 -7.34
CA VAL A 251 -7.77 -14.05 -6.82
C VAL A 251 -7.66 -14.69 -5.44
N ASN A 252 -6.82 -15.71 -5.33
CA ASN A 252 -6.44 -16.37 -4.09
C ASN A 252 -5.11 -15.81 -3.53
N VAL A 253 -4.84 -16.06 -2.24
CA VAL A 253 -3.54 -15.74 -1.64
C VAL A 253 -2.45 -16.53 -2.35
N LEU A 254 -1.39 -15.85 -2.78
CA LEU A 254 -0.33 -16.37 -3.65
C LEU A 254 -0.82 -16.95 -4.98
N SER A 255 -1.88 -16.38 -5.56
CA SER A 255 -2.23 -16.62 -6.95
C SER A 255 -2.08 -15.36 -7.79
N LEU A 256 -1.60 -15.53 -9.01
CA LEU A 256 -1.50 -14.46 -10.00
C LEU A 256 -2.71 -14.46 -10.91
N VAL A 257 -3.18 -13.26 -11.22
CA VAL A 257 -4.11 -13.01 -12.32
C VAL A 257 -3.60 -11.83 -13.14
N THR A 258 -4.29 -11.53 -14.23
CA THR A 258 -4.09 -10.32 -15.00
C THR A 258 -5.40 -9.58 -15.09
N ILE A 259 -5.35 -8.26 -14.94
CA ILE A 259 -6.47 -7.35 -15.22
C ILE A 259 -6.08 -6.40 -16.35
N SER A 260 -7.08 -5.82 -17.01
CA SER A 260 -6.89 -4.82 -18.07
C SER A 260 -7.68 -3.55 -17.75
N PRO A 261 -7.13 -2.64 -16.92
CA PRO A 261 -7.77 -1.38 -16.59
C PRO A 261 -7.72 -0.35 -17.73
N VAL A 262 -6.78 -0.55 -18.66
CA VAL A 262 -6.63 0.21 -19.90
C VAL A 262 -6.59 -0.78 -21.06
N ASP A 263 -7.29 -0.47 -22.15
CA ASP A 263 -7.29 -1.30 -23.36
C ASP A 263 -5.86 -1.55 -23.84
N GLY A 264 -5.54 -2.82 -24.10
CA GLY A 264 -4.21 -3.24 -24.57
C GLY A 264 -3.14 -3.34 -23.48
N VAL A 265 -3.41 -2.91 -22.24
CA VAL A 265 -2.46 -3.02 -21.11
C VAL A 265 -2.87 -4.18 -20.20
N LYS A 266 -1.89 -4.99 -19.81
CA LYS A 266 -2.07 -6.14 -18.93
C LYS A 266 -1.31 -5.90 -17.63
N VAL A 267 -2.06 -5.75 -16.54
CA VAL A 267 -1.50 -5.51 -15.20
C VAL A 267 -1.39 -6.85 -14.46
N PRO A 268 -0.18 -7.30 -14.09
CA PRO A 268 -0.03 -8.47 -13.26
C PRO A 268 -0.45 -8.15 -11.82
N LEU A 269 -1.36 -8.98 -11.28
CA LEU A 269 -1.93 -8.79 -9.96
C LEU A 269 -1.76 -10.06 -9.11
N LEU A 270 -1.14 -9.90 -7.94
CA LEU A 270 -0.95 -10.96 -6.95
C LEU A 270 -1.95 -10.82 -5.81
N GLY A 271 -2.65 -11.89 -5.45
CA GLY A 271 -3.43 -11.92 -4.21
C GLY A 271 -2.54 -12.17 -2.99
N ALA A 272 -2.78 -11.42 -1.91
CA ALA A 272 -2.08 -11.57 -0.63
C ALA A 272 -3.07 -11.58 0.54
N ASN A 273 -2.61 -12.08 1.71
CA ASN A 273 -3.33 -11.82 2.95
C ASN A 273 -3.32 -10.33 3.23
N HIS A 274 -4.36 -9.79 3.87
CA HIS A 274 -4.26 -8.43 4.42
C HIS A 274 -3.06 -8.36 5.40
N PRO A 275 -2.21 -7.32 5.39
CA PRO A 275 -0.99 -7.32 6.21
C PRO A 275 -1.25 -7.49 7.72
N SER A 276 -2.42 -7.06 8.19
CA SER A 276 -2.85 -7.21 9.59
C SER A 276 -3.41 -8.59 9.94
N TYR A 277 -3.74 -9.42 8.96
CA TYR A 277 -4.36 -10.74 9.18
C TYR A 277 -3.50 -11.64 10.07
N ILE A 278 -2.17 -11.48 10.02
CA ILE A 278 -1.25 -12.27 10.85
C ILE A 278 -1.52 -12.15 12.34
N TRP A 279 -1.97 -10.99 12.84
CA TRP A 279 -2.23 -10.80 14.27
C TRP A 279 -3.45 -11.59 14.73
N TYR A 280 -4.45 -11.76 13.86
CA TYR A 280 -5.63 -12.58 14.12
C TYR A 280 -5.31 -14.07 13.94
N ALA A 281 -4.66 -14.43 12.84
CA ALA A 281 -4.27 -15.82 12.57
C ALA A 281 -3.33 -16.38 13.65
N ALA A 282 -2.47 -15.51 14.20
CA ALA A 282 -1.56 -15.87 15.28
C ALA A 282 -2.14 -15.63 16.68
N ASP A 283 -3.38 -15.19 16.87
CA ASP A 283 -3.92 -15.03 18.23
C ASP A 283 -4.43 -16.37 18.77
N PRO A 284 -3.90 -16.91 19.89
CA PRO A 284 -4.44 -18.10 20.53
C PRO A 284 -5.93 -17.98 20.90
N ALA A 285 -6.44 -16.77 21.15
CA ALA A 285 -7.86 -16.54 21.44
C ALA A 285 -8.77 -16.83 20.24
N SER A 286 -8.22 -16.89 19.03
CA SER A 286 -8.97 -17.26 17.81
C SER A 286 -9.21 -18.77 17.67
N TYR A 287 -8.70 -19.59 18.59
CA TYR A 287 -8.75 -21.05 18.55
C TYR A 287 -9.30 -21.63 19.86
N THR A 288 -9.85 -22.85 19.79
CA THR A 288 -10.43 -23.57 20.94
C THR A 288 -9.60 -24.80 21.29
N GLY A 289 -9.55 -25.16 22.57
CA GLY A 289 -8.90 -26.39 23.05
C GLY A 289 -7.53 -26.16 23.67
N LYS A 290 -6.95 -27.23 24.23
CA LYS A 290 -5.66 -27.18 24.95
C LYS A 290 -4.46 -26.90 24.04
N ASP A 291 -4.63 -27.06 22.74
CA ASP A 291 -3.64 -26.85 21.69
C ASP A 291 -3.80 -25.51 20.94
N ALA A 292 -4.67 -24.61 21.40
CA ALA A 292 -4.94 -23.30 20.77
C ALA A 292 -3.66 -22.50 20.44
N GLN A 293 -2.69 -22.47 21.35
CA GLN A 293 -1.39 -21.82 21.10
C GLN A 293 -0.63 -22.45 19.93
N ALA A 294 -0.63 -23.78 19.83
CA ALA A 294 0.06 -24.49 18.76
C ALA A 294 -0.63 -24.29 17.41
N GLN A 295 -1.97 -24.22 17.41
CA GLN A 295 -2.76 -23.89 16.21
C GLN A 295 -2.48 -22.46 15.73
N ALA A 296 -2.48 -21.49 16.65
CA ALA A 296 -2.15 -20.10 16.37
C ALA A 296 -0.71 -19.92 15.85
N ASP A 297 0.27 -20.59 16.45
CA ASP A 297 1.65 -20.59 15.95
C ASP A 297 1.73 -21.20 14.53
N THR A 298 1.03 -22.31 14.28
CA THR A 298 0.99 -22.95 12.96
C THR A 298 0.40 -22.02 11.90
N ALA A 299 -0.72 -21.37 12.20
CA ALA A 299 -1.36 -20.44 11.29
C ALA A 299 -0.51 -19.18 11.08
N GLY A 300 0.04 -18.61 12.15
CA GLY A 300 0.93 -17.45 12.09
C GLY A 300 2.20 -17.69 11.27
N LEU A 301 2.83 -18.86 11.41
CA LEU A 301 3.98 -19.26 10.59
C LEU A 301 3.63 -19.35 9.11
N LYS A 302 2.46 -19.90 8.78
CA LYS A 302 1.97 -20.00 7.39
C LYS A 302 1.69 -18.62 6.80
N VAL A 303 0.99 -17.75 7.53
CA VAL A 303 0.73 -16.38 7.09
C VAL A 303 2.05 -15.61 6.92
N MET A 304 3.01 -15.76 7.83
CA MET A 304 4.33 -15.14 7.67
C MET A 304 5.04 -15.62 6.39
N GLY A 305 5.02 -16.93 6.11
CA GLY A 305 5.61 -17.47 4.88
C GLY A 305 4.93 -16.95 3.61
N GLN A 306 3.60 -16.82 3.63
CA GLN A 306 2.83 -16.26 2.53
C GLN A 306 3.15 -14.77 2.31
N ASP A 307 3.13 -13.98 3.37
CA ASP A 307 3.36 -12.54 3.29
C ASP A 307 4.78 -12.21 2.85
N LEU A 308 5.79 -12.95 3.34
CA LEU A 308 7.17 -12.83 2.87
C LEU A 308 7.30 -13.18 1.38
N SER A 309 6.58 -14.19 0.91
CA SER A 309 6.57 -14.59 -0.50
C SER A 309 5.92 -13.52 -1.39
N ALA A 310 4.83 -12.91 -0.94
CA ALA A 310 4.15 -11.84 -1.67
C ALA A 310 4.94 -10.53 -1.67
N ALA A 311 5.53 -10.14 -0.53
CA ALA A 311 6.41 -8.97 -0.45
C ALA A 311 7.68 -9.16 -1.30
N CYS A 312 8.24 -10.37 -1.36
CA CYS A 312 9.33 -10.72 -2.26
C CYS A 312 8.95 -10.50 -3.73
N TRP A 313 7.77 -10.98 -4.12
CA TRP A 313 7.28 -10.82 -5.49
C TRP A 313 7.10 -9.34 -5.84
N GLN A 314 6.48 -8.56 -4.96
CA GLN A 314 6.31 -7.12 -5.15
C GLN A 314 7.65 -6.39 -5.27
N ALA A 315 8.61 -6.71 -4.39
CA ALA A 315 9.96 -6.15 -4.42
C ALA A 315 10.70 -6.48 -5.72
N ALA A 316 10.63 -7.73 -6.18
CA ALA A 316 11.28 -8.17 -7.42
C ALA A 316 10.66 -7.49 -8.66
N MET A 317 9.34 -7.59 -8.80
CA MET A 317 8.60 -7.03 -9.94
C MET A 317 8.70 -5.49 -10.00
N GLY A 318 8.74 -4.81 -8.85
CA GLY A 318 8.83 -3.36 -8.80
C GLY A 318 10.25 -2.82 -9.09
N ARG A 319 11.27 -3.66 -8.91
CA ARG A 319 12.66 -3.33 -9.29
C ARG A 319 12.90 -3.54 -10.78
N GLU A 320 12.36 -4.61 -11.34
CA GLU A 320 12.57 -5.01 -12.74
C GLU A 320 11.24 -5.23 -13.48
N THR A 321 10.85 -4.27 -14.32
CA THR A 321 9.53 -4.23 -14.98
C THR A 321 9.31 -5.31 -16.05
N ASP A 322 10.38 -5.95 -16.53
CA ASP A 322 10.33 -6.96 -17.61
C ASP A 322 10.46 -8.40 -17.09
N THR A 323 10.37 -8.60 -15.77
CA THR A 323 10.41 -9.92 -15.15
C THR A 323 9.13 -10.71 -15.39
N ASN A 324 9.24 -12.05 -15.39
CA ASN A 324 8.08 -12.92 -15.58
C ASN A 324 7.37 -13.14 -14.23
N PRO A 325 6.10 -12.69 -14.06
CA PRO A 325 5.41 -12.76 -12.78
C PRO A 325 5.31 -14.17 -12.19
N ASP A 326 5.07 -15.19 -13.02
CA ASP A 326 4.94 -16.58 -12.59
C ASP A 326 6.26 -17.17 -12.10
N ILE A 327 7.36 -16.83 -12.77
CA ILE A 327 8.71 -17.27 -12.37
C ILE A 327 9.08 -16.61 -11.04
N GLU A 328 8.84 -15.30 -10.90
CA GLU A 328 9.14 -14.58 -9.66
C GLU A 328 8.32 -15.12 -8.48
N LEU A 329 7.02 -15.37 -8.66
CA LEU A 329 6.19 -15.90 -7.56
C LEU A 329 6.67 -17.30 -7.12
N LYS A 330 7.04 -18.17 -8.08
CA LYS A 330 7.59 -19.49 -7.77
C LYS A 330 8.92 -19.38 -7.02
N SER A 331 9.81 -18.49 -7.47
CA SER A 331 11.10 -18.22 -6.85
C SER A 331 10.95 -17.71 -5.41
N CYS A 332 10.09 -16.72 -5.20
CA CYS A 332 9.81 -16.14 -3.89
C CYS A 332 9.15 -17.15 -2.93
N THR A 333 8.19 -17.93 -3.43
CA THR A 333 7.56 -19.00 -2.64
C THR A 333 8.56 -20.09 -2.27
N GLN A 334 9.44 -20.48 -3.20
CA GLN A 334 10.50 -21.45 -2.92
C GLN A 334 11.51 -20.90 -1.91
N THR A 335 11.84 -19.62 -1.99
CA THR A 335 12.74 -18.95 -1.06
C THR A 335 12.19 -18.97 0.35
N TRP A 336 10.99 -18.42 0.57
CA TRP A 336 10.49 -18.19 1.93
C TRP A 336 9.80 -19.40 2.55
N GLN A 337 9.18 -20.28 1.76
CA GLN A 337 8.45 -21.43 2.30
C GLN A 337 9.25 -22.73 2.26
N VAL A 338 10.46 -22.72 1.69
CA VAL A 338 11.34 -23.91 1.62
C VAL A 338 12.78 -23.57 2.00
N ALA A 339 13.50 -22.81 1.17
CA ALA A 339 14.93 -22.61 1.34
C ALA A 339 15.30 -21.81 2.59
N GLN A 340 14.45 -20.87 2.99
CA GLN A 340 14.64 -19.98 4.13
C GLN A 340 13.51 -20.12 5.17
N ALA A 341 12.87 -21.30 5.24
CA ALA A 341 11.77 -21.55 6.18
C ALA A 341 12.18 -21.32 7.65
N ASP A 342 13.44 -21.58 8.02
CA ASP A 342 13.98 -21.27 9.35
C ASP A 342 14.03 -19.75 9.63
N LYS A 343 14.32 -18.93 8.61
CA LYS A 343 14.26 -17.46 8.76
C LYS A 343 12.82 -16.98 8.85
N THR A 344 11.90 -17.54 8.07
CA THR A 344 10.46 -17.29 8.22
C THR A 344 9.99 -17.56 9.65
N CYS A 345 10.45 -18.67 10.23
CA CYS A 345 10.19 -19.00 11.62
C CYS A 345 10.74 -17.97 12.60
N ALA A 346 12.02 -17.61 12.44
CA ALA A 346 12.67 -16.63 13.31
C ALA A 346 11.96 -15.28 13.24
N LEU A 347 11.63 -14.80 12.03
CA LEU A 347 10.89 -13.56 11.81
C LEU A 347 9.50 -13.58 12.43
N PHE A 348 8.77 -14.69 12.33
CA PHE A 348 7.47 -14.84 13.01
C PHE A 348 7.62 -14.69 14.53
N TYR A 349 8.52 -15.46 15.14
CA TYR A 349 8.65 -15.46 16.60
C TYR A 349 9.21 -14.15 17.16
N THR A 350 10.09 -13.45 16.44
CA THR A 350 10.60 -12.15 16.88
C THR A 350 9.57 -11.03 16.67
N SER A 351 8.94 -10.96 15.49
CA SER A 351 8.06 -9.84 15.15
C SER A 351 6.65 -9.98 15.73
N ILE A 352 6.11 -11.20 15.82
CA ILE A 352 4.72 -11.46 16.24
C ILE A 352 4.66 -11.91 17.70
N ARG A 353 5.54 -12.84 18.10
CA ARG A 353 5.58 -13.35 19.49
C ARG A 353 6.50 -12.54 20.41
N LYS A 354 7.23 -11.56 19.87
CA LYS A 354 8.14 -10.68 20.61
C LYS A 354 9.23 -11.44 21.39
N LEU A 355 9.62 -12.62 20.89
CA LEU A 355 10.75 -13.36 21.44
C LEU A 355 12.07 -12.69 21.05
N THR A 356 13.10 -12.83 21.89
CA THR A 356 14.46 -12.45 21.50
C THR A 356 14.98 -13.35 20.37
N PRO A 357 15.99 -12.92 19.58
CA PRO A 357 16.54 -13.75 18.51
C PRO A 357 16.99 -15.14 18.98
N GLY A 358 17.61 -15.24 20.16
CA GLY A 358 18.02 -16.52 20.75
C GLY A 358 16.84 -17.42 21.14
N GLN A 359 15.79 -16.84 21.72
CA GLN A 359 14.56 -17.58 22.05
C GLN A 359 13.83 -18.05 20.80
N ALA A 360 13.74 -17.21 19.76
CA ALA A 360 13.15 -17.57 18.48
C ALA A 360 13.92 -18.71 17.81
N ALA A 361 15.26 -18.63 17.78
CA ALA A 361 16.10 -19.70 17.24
C ALA A 361 15.89 -21.02 18.01
N GLY A 362 15.86 -20.98 19.34
CA GLY A 362 15.57 -22.15 20.18
C GLY A 362 14.19 -22.75 19.89
N LYS A 363 13.17 -21.91 19.72
CA LYS A 363 11.82 -22.34 19.38
C LYS A 363 11.76 -22.99 17.99
N CYS A 364 12.37 -22.38 16.99
CA CYS A 364 12.45 -22.89 15.62
C CYS A 364 13.23 -24.20 15.51
N ALA A 365 14.18 -24.46 16.41
CA ALA A 365 14.95 -25.69 16.44
C ALA A 365 14.16 -26.92 16.95
N THR A 366 13.01 -26.71 17.61
CA THR A 366 12.19 -27.80 18.17
C THR A 366 11.61 -28.72 17.09
N ALA A 367 11.46 -30.01 17.41
CA ALA A 367 10.97 -31.00 16.45
C ALA A 367 9.55 -30.69 15.93
N SER A 368 8.67 -30.19 16.80
CA SER A 368 7.30 -29.80 16.43
C SER A 368 7.28 -28.66 15.42
N ILE A 369 8.08 -27.60 15.64
CA ILE A 369 8.16 -26.48 14.71
C ILE A 369 8.82 -26.89 13.40
N LYS A 370 9.92 -27.67 13.43
CA LYS A 370 10.54 -28.21 12.21
C LYS A 370 9.58 -29.03 11.35
N ALA A 371 8.66 -29.78 11.97
CA ALA A 371 7.61 -30.48 11.24
C ALA A 371 6.62 -29.49 10.58
N GLN A 372 6.21 -28.43 11.29
CA GLN A 372 5.33 -27.38 10.75
C GLN A 372 5.98 -26.61 9.60
N LEU A 373 7.28 -26.34 9.65
CA LEU A 373 8.00 -25.61 8.58
C LEU A 373 8.00 -26.37 7.24
N LYS A 374 7.93 -27.71 7.28
CA LYS A 374 7.76 -28.53 6.06
C LYS A 374 6.36 -28.41 5.44
N LEU A 375 5.40 -27.84 6.17
CA LEU A 375 4.00 -27.74 5.80
C LEU A 375 3.55 -26.30 5.50
N LEU A 376 4.48 -25.36 5.29
CA LEU A 376 4.15 -23.95 5.01
C LEU A 376 3.29 -23.76 3.75
N LYS A 377 3.44 -24.66 2.75
CA LYS A 377 2.66 -24.64 1.50
C LYS A 377 1.24 -25.23 1.64
N VAL A 378 0.94 -25.89 2.77
CA VAL A 378 -0.37 -26.52 3.01
C VAL A 378 -1.33 -25.51 3.63
N PRO A 379 -2.64 -25.52 3.33
CA PRO A 379 -3.61 -24.59 3.92
C PRO A 379 -3.52 -24.49 5.45
N ALA A 380 -3.65 -23.27 5.98
CA ALA A 380 -3.59 -23.03 7.42
C ALA A 380 -4.77 -23.65 8.18
N PRO A 381 -4.62 -23.99 9.47
CA PRO A 381 -5.76 -24.30 10.32
C PRO A 381 -6.79 -23.16 10.26
N ALA A 382 -8.07 -23.51 10.16
CA ALA A 382 -9.13 -22.51 10.21
C ALA A 382 -9.31 -22.04 11.67
N PRO A 383 -9.38 -20.72 11.92
CA PRO A 383 -9.68 -20.22 13.25
C PRO A 383 -11.12 -20.53 13.64
N ALA A 384 -11.38 -20.71 14.93
CA ALA A 384 -12.73 -20.87 15.46
C ALA A 384 -13.50 -19.54 15.48
N ILE A 385 -12.78 -18.42 15.65
CA ILE A 385 -13.33 -17.07 15.53
C ILE A 385 -12.86 -16.49 14.18
N PRO A 386 -13.78 -16.13 13.27
CA PRO A 386 -13.39 -15.48 12.01
C PRO A 386 -12.65 -14.17 12.30
N ALA A 387 -11.57 -13.92 11.56
CA ALA A 387 -10.97 -12.59 11.55
C ALA A 387 -12.01 -11.57 11.02
N PRO A 388 -11.90 -10.28 11.40
CA PRO A 388 -12.68 -9.22 10.75
C PRO A 388 -12.51 -9.26 9.23
N ALA A 389 -13.44 -8.63 8.50
CA ALA A 389 -13.29 -8.45 7.06
C ALA A 389 -12.10 -7.50 6.79
N LEU A 390 -10.95 -8.10 6.49
CA LEU A 390 -9.67 -7.44 6.23
C LEU A 390 -9.29 -7.55 4.75
#